data_AF-A0AAF0TQE8-F1
#
_entry.id   AF-A0AAF0TQE8-F1
#
_cell.length_a   1.000
_cell.length_b   1.000
_cell.length_c   1.000
_cell.angle_alpha   90.00
_cell.angle_beta   90.00
_cell.angle_gamma   90.00
#
_symmetry.space_group_name_H-M   'P 1'
#
loop_
_entity.id
_entity.type
_entity.pdbx_description
1 polymer ?
#
loop_
_entity_poly.entity_id
_entity_poly.type
_entity_poly.pdbx_seq_one_letter_code
_entity_poly.pdbx_strand_id
1 'polypeptide(L)'
;MRKAVERQLLEMVDKKSEDMQLHRKEAVEMMKIAAWCLQNDYTKRPSMSLVVKVFQGLVAAETDLDYSFTFPTMTRRVAGTNQERESVVGISFPLPSQLSGPR
;
A
#
# COMPACT_ATOMS: atom_id res chain seq x y z
N MET A 1 -14.06 -11.07 -11.40
CA MET A 1 -12.92 -10.62 -10.57
C MET A 1 -13.13 -9.21 -10.02
N ARG A 2 -13.27 -8.15 -10.85
CA ARG A 2 -13.37 -6.74 -10.39
C ARG A 2 -14.43 -6.49 -9.29
N LYS A 3 -15.66 -7.02 -9.44
CA LYS A 3 -16.73 -6.88 -8.42
C LYS A 3 -16.40 -7.53 -7.06
N ALA A 4 -15.55 -8.57 -7.04
CA ALA A 4 -15.18 -9.24 -5.80
C ALA A 4 -14.13 -8.43 -5.04
N VAL A 5 -13.14 -7.88 -5.75
CA VAL A 5 -12.12 -6.99 -5.18
C VAL A 5 -12.76 -5.73 -4.60
N GLU A 6 -13.70 -5.10 -5.31
CA GLU A 6 -14.41 -3.94 -4.78
C GLU A 6 -15.15 -4.23 -3.48
N ARG A 7 -15.82 -5.39 -3.37
CA ARG A 7 -16.47 -5.80 -2.12
C ARG A 7 -15.47 -5.96 -0.99
N GLN A 8 -14.32 -6.59 -1.26
CA GLN A 8 -13.27 -6.77 -0.27
C GLN A 8 -12.70 -5.42 0.20
N LEU A 9 -12.45 -4.48 -0.71
CA LEU A 9 -12.01 -3.12 -0.35
C LEU A 9 -13.05 -2.40 0.51
N LEU A 10 -14.33 -2.58 0.19
CA LEU A 10 -15.43 -1.99 0.95
C LEU A 10 -15.53 -2.55 2.38
N GLU A 11 -15.11 -3.80 2.59
CA GLU A 11 -15.06 -4.44 3.92
C GLU A 11 -13.87 -3.98 4.76
N MET A 12 -12.79 -3.52 4.12
CA MET A 12 -11.61 -2.97 4.78
C MET A 12 -11.82 -1.55 5.34
N VAL A 13 -12.85 -0.83 4.87
CA VAL A 13 -13.19 0.50 5.40
C VAL A 13 -13.60 0.37 6.87
N ASP A 14 -12.96 1.15 7.74
CA ASP A 14 -13.19 1.09 9.18
C ASP A 14 -14.67 1.34 9.53
N LYS A 15 -15.28 0.34 10.17
CA LYS A 15 -16.70 0.35 10.57
C LYS A 15 -16.99 1.27 11.75
N LYS A 16 -15.96 1.69 12.49
CA LYS A 16 -16.10 2.55 13.68
C LYS A 16 -15.92 4.04 13.37
N SER A 17 -15.38 4.38 12.20
CA SER A 17 -15.21 5.76 11.76
C SER A 17 -16.45 6.23 10.99
N GLU A 18 -17.26 7.10 11.60
CA GLU A 18 -18.47 7.64 10.95
C GLU A 18 -18.14 8.35 9.63
N ASP A 19 -17.07 9.15 9.61
CA ASP A 19 -16.60 9.86 8.42
C ASP A 19 -16.25 8.89 7.26
N MET A 20 -15.46 7.86 7.55
CA MET A 20 -15.12 6.84 6.55
C MET A 20 -16.33 6.02 6.09
N GLN A 21 -17.35 5.87 6.95
CA GLN A 21 -18.59 5.21 6.59
C GLN A 21 -19.49 6.08 5.69
N LEU A 22 -19.55 7.38 5.95
CA LEU A 22 -20.24 8.36 5.11
C LEU A 22 -19.57 8.49 3.73
N HIS A 23 -18.24 8.48 3.69
CA HIS A 23 -17.42 8.63 2.48
C HIS A 23 -16.77 7.32 2.03
N ARG A 24 -17.52 6.22 2.16
CA ARG A 24 -17.00 4.85 1.94
C ARG A 24 -16.56 4.62 0.49
N LYS A 25 -17.18 5.29 -0.49
CA LYS A 25 -16.81 5.15 -1.91
C LYS A 25 -15.47 5.84 -2.19
N GLU A 26 -15.31 7.04 -1.68
CA GLU A 26 -14.11 7.85 -1.77
C GLU A 26 -12.94 7.16 -1.06
N ALA A 27 -13.18 6.55 0.10
CA ALA A 27 -12.21 5.71 0.79
C ALA A 27 -11.73 4.54 -0.10
N VAL A 28 -12.66 3.82 -0.74
CA VAL A 28 -12.29 2.73 -1.67
C VAL A 28 -11.53 3.25 -2.88
N GLU A 29 -11.90 4.42 -3.42
CA GLU A 29 -11.19 5.04 -4.53
C GLU A 29 -9.75 5.40 -4.14
N MET A 30 -9.55 5.97 -2.95
CA MET A 30 -8.21 6.25 -2.42
C MET A 30 -7.38 4.98 -2.26
N MET A 31 -8.00 3.87 -1.82
CA MET A 31 -7.32 2.57 -1.74
C MET A 31 -6.92 2.05 -3.12
N LYS A 32 -7.72 2.27 -4.17
CA LYS A 32 -7.36 1.91 -5.55
C LYS A 32 -6.17 2.74 -6.04
N ILE A 33 -6.14 4.03 -5.74
CA ILE A 33 -5.00 4.90 -6.09
C ILE A 33 -3.74 4.45 -5.35
N ALA A 34 -3.85 4.11 -4.06
CA ALA A 34 -2.74 3.53 -3.30
C ALA A 34 -2.25 2.21 -3.92
N ALA A 35 -3.15 1.32 -4.31
CA ALA A 35 -2.84 0.07 -5.00
C ALA A 35 -2.12 0.30 -6.34
N TRP A 36 -2.46 1.36 -7.06
CA TRP A 36 -1.79 1.74 -8.30
C TRP A 36 -0.35 2.21 -8.06
N CYS A 37 -0.13 2.98 -6.99
CA CYS A 37 1.21 3.40 -6.56
C CYS A 37 2.09 2.23 -6.07
N LEU A 38 1.46 1.16 -5.56
CA LEU A 38 2.13 0.01 -4.94
C LEU A 38 2.28 -1.20 -5.88
N GLN A 39 2.02 -1.06 -7.19
CA GLN A 39 2.16 -2.17 -8.16
C GLN A 39 3.54 -2.84 -8.06
N ASN A 40 3.59 -4.18 -8.13
CA ASN A 40 4.87 -4.89 -8.14
C ASN A 40 5.68 -4.56 -9.41
N ASP A 41 4.99 -4.50 -10.55
CA ASP A 41 5.57 -3.99 -11.79
C ASP A 41 5.73 -2.47 -11.69
N TYR A 42 6.97 -2.03 -11.48
CA TYR A 42 7.29 -0.62 -11.31
C TYR A 42 6.99 0.22 -12.56
N THR A 43 6.92 -0.40 -13.74
CA THR A 43 6.60 0.32 -15.00
C THR A 43 5.14 0.75 -15.06
N LYS A 44 4.26 0.10 -14.27
CA LYS A 44 2.84 0.44 -14.14
C LYS A 44 2.54 1.49 -13.08
N ARG A 45 3.54 1.86 -12.26
CA ARG A 45 3.36 2.85 -11.20
C ARG A 45 3.20 4.25 -11.81
N PRO A 46 2.23 5.06 -11.35
CA PRO A 46 2.06 6.41 -11.82
C PRO A 46 3.20 7.32 -11.32
N SER A 47 3.50 8.35 -12.09
CA SER A 47 4.28 9.47 -11.57
C SER A 47 3.45 10.28 -10.56
N MET A 48 4.10 10.95 -9.62
CA MET A 48 3.39 11.80 -8.65
C MET A 48 2.56 12.90 -9.32
N SER A 49 3.03 13.45 -10.44
CA SER A 49 2.26 14.46 -11.19
C SER A 49 0.96 13.89 -11.78
N LEU A 50 0.96 12.62 -12.20
CA LEU A 50 -0.23 11.94 -12.66
C LEU A 50 -1.20 11.67 -11.50
N VAL A 51 -0.71 11.23 -10.35
CA VAL A 51 -1.54 11.03 -9.14
C VAL A 51 -2.23 12.33 -8.71
N VAL A 52 -1.51 13.46 -8.71
CA VAL A 52 -2.08 14.78 -8.39
C VAL A 52 -3.18 15.18 -9.38
N LYS A 53 -2.98 14.93 -10.69
CA LYS A 53 -4.01 15.19 -11.70
C LYS A 53 -5.26 14.34 -11.46
N VAL A 54 -5.12 13.10 -11.00
CA VAL A 54 -6.25 12.26 -10.60
C VAL A 54 -6.98 12.87 -9.41
N PHE A 55 -6.28 13.28 -8.36
CA PHE A 55 -6.91 13.93 -7.20
C PHE A 55 -7.61 15.25 -7.54
N GLN A 56 -7.16 15.96 -8.56
CA GLN A 56 -7.80 17.17 -9.07
C GLN A 56 -8.99 16.88 -10.01
N GLY A 57 -9.28 15.61 -10.30
CA GLY A 57 -10.34 15.22 -11.23
C GLY A 57 -10.01 15.50 -12.70
N LEU A 58 -8.74 15.75 -13.03
CA LEU A 58 -8.31 16.07 -14.40
C LEU A 58 -8.12 14.82 -15.26
N VAL A 59 -7.83 13.67 -14.63
CA VAL A 59 -7.58 12.39 -15.29
C VAL A 59 -8.18 11.26 -14.45
N ALA A 60 -8.62 10.17 -15.07
CA ALA A 60 -9.06 8.97 -14.35
C ALA A 60 -7.87 8.11 -13.90
N ALA A 61 -8.01 7.42 -12.77
CA ALA A 61 -7.02 6.45 -12.31
C ALA A 61 -7.02 5.17 -13.17
N GLU A 62 -5.89 4.46 -13.19
CA GLU A 62 -5.85 3.11 -13.75
C GLU A 62 -6.78 2.16 -12.98
N THR A 63 -7.50 1.31 -13.70
CA THR A 63 -8.50 0.40 -13.12
C THR A 63 -8.11 -1.06 -13.24
N ASP A 64 -7.15 -1.39 -14.12
CA ASP A 64 -6.62 -2.73 -14.28
C ASP A 64 -5.36 -2.93 -13.42
N LEU A 65 -5.59 -3.01 -12.11
CA LEU A 65 -4.54 -3.12 -11.10
C LEU A 65 -4.33 -4.57 -10.67
N ASP A 66 -3.08 -4.93 -10.42
CA ASP A 66 -2.75 -6.14 -9.68
C ASP A 66 -2.85 -5.83 -8.17
N TYR A 67 -3.71 -6.57 -7.47
CA TYR A 67 -3.89 -6.46 -6.01
C TYR A 67 -3.08 -7.51 -5.24
N SER A 68 -2.27 -8.31 -5.93
CA SER A 68 -1.36 -9.28 -5.34
C SER A 68 -0.10 -8.58 -4.81
N PHE A 69 -0.20 -7.88 -3.68
CA PHE A 69 0.98 -7.27 -3.06
C PHE A 69 1.87 -8.37 -2.46
N THR A 70 2.97 -8.69 -3.14
CA THR A 70 3.95 -9.63 -2.61
C THR A 70 5.04 -8.83 -1.93
N PHE A 71 5.02 -8.79 -0.60
CA PHE A 71 6.14 -8.23 0.14
C PHE A 71 7.22 -9.30 0.21
N PRO A 72 8.39 -9.13 -0.45
CA PRO A 72 9.47 -10.11 -0.32
C PRO A 72 9.84 -10.21 1.15
N THR A 73 9.76 -11.43 1.71
CA THR A 73 10.29 -11.71 3.04
C THR A 73 11.80 -11.51 2.98
N MET A 74 12.27 -10.36 3.48
CA MET A 74 13.70 -10.06 3.47
C MET A 74 14.36 -10.85 4.60
N THR A 75 14.84 -12.07 4.30
CA THR A 75 15.66 -12.86 5.22
C THR A 75 16.99 -12.15 5.42
N ARG A 76 17.13 -11.44 6.55
CA ARG A 76 18.41 -10.86 6.96
C ARG A 76 19.35 -12.02 7.32
N ARG A 77 20.32 -12.34 6.45
CA ARG A 77 21.46 -13.18 6.86
C ARG A 77 22.30 -12.38 7.86
N VAL A 78 22.10 -12.62 9.14
CA VAL A 78 23.00 -12.15 10.18
C VAL A 78 24.24 -13.03 10.10
N ALA A 79 25.36 -12.48 9.61
CA ALA A 79 26.65 -13.13 9.78
C ALA A 79 27.04 -13.01 11.25
N GLY A 80 26.76 -14.04 12.06
CA GLY A 80 27.17 -14.06 13.46
C GLY A 80 26.46 -15.09 14.32
N THR A 81 27.17 -16.18 14.61
CA THR A 81 26.94 -17.19 15.66
C THR A 81 25.76 -18.16 15.49
N ASN A 82 26.10 -19.45 15.55
CA ASN A 82 25.24 -20.63 15.43
C ASN A 82 24.05 -20.61 16.40
N GLN A 83 22.89 -20.08 15.98
CA GLN A 83 21.60 -20.57 16.44
C GLN A 83 20.50 -20.20 15.43
N GLU A 84 19.97 -21.21 14.73
CA GLU A 84 18.78 -21.07 13.90
C GLU A 84 17.59 -20.73 14.81
N ARG A 85 17.21 -19.46 14.83
CA ARG A 85 15.88 -19.02 15.26
C ARG A 85 15.28 -18.23 14.12
N GLU A 86 14.42 -18.91 13.38
CA GLU A 86 13.64 -18.36 12.28
C GLU A 86 12.62 -17.37 12.86
N SER A 87 13.03 -16.11 13.03
CA SER A 87 12.13 -15.02 13.41
C SER A 87 11.71 -14.28 12.14
N VAL A 88 10.42 -14.40 11.81
CA VAL A 88 9.78 -13.68 10.71
C VAL A 88 9.71 -12.19 11.09
N VAL A 89 10.74 -11.44 10.74
CA VAL A 89 10.73 -9.98 10.87
C VAL A 89 10.16 -9.41 9.58
N GLY A 90 8.87 -9.05 9.64
CA GLY A 90 8.23 -8.26 8.60
C GLY A 90 8.98 -6.95 8.37
N ILE A 91 8.87 -6.43 7.14
CA ILE A 91 9.30 -5.11 6.65
C ILE A 91 9.90 -4.24 7.77
N SER A 92 11.23 -4.20 7.84
CA SER A 92 11.91 -3.19 8.65
C SER A 92 11.68 -1.85 7.97
N PHE A 93 10.54 -1.22 8.23
CA PHE A 93 10.45 0.23 8.12
C PHE A 93 11.66 0.79 8.89
N PRO A 94 12.42 1.74 8.34
CA PRO A 94 13.47 2.39 9.12
C PRO A 94 12.80 2.85 10.42
N LEU A 95 13.38 2.48 11.56
CA LEU A 95 12.87 2.94 12.85
C LEU A 95 12.69 4.46 12.75
N PRO A 96 11.58 5.04 13.25
CA PRO A 96 11.32 6.47 13.15
C PRO A 96 12.51 7.35 13.62
N SER A 97 13.33 6.81 14.53
CA SER A 97 14.59 7.41 15.00
C SER A 97 15.64 7.64 13.91
N GLN A 98 15.66 6.86 12.83
CA GLN A 98 16.56 7.03 11.68
C GLN A 98 16.13 8.18 10.76
N LEU A 99 14.84 8.53 10.76
CA LEU A 99 14.30 9.62 9.94
C LEU A 99 14.34 10.97 10.68
N SER A 100 14.45 10.95 12.01
CA SER A 100 14.64 12.13 12.84
C SER A 100 16.14 12.43 13.05
N GLY A 101 16.91 12.48 11.95
CA GLY A 101 18.27 13.00 11.99
C GLY A 101 18.29 14.46 12.48
N PRO A 102 19.47 14.99 12.91
CA PRO A 102 19.57 16.36 13.42
C PRO A 102 19.05 17.38 12.40
N ARG A 103 18.27 18.35 12.89
CA ARG A 103 17.82 19.51 12.09
C ARG A 103 18.89 20.57 12.03
#